data_AF-A0AAD9NFP1-F1
#
_entry.id   AF-A0AAD9NFP1-F1
#
_cell.length_a   1.000
_cell.length_b   1.000
_cell.length_c   1.000
_cell.angle_alpha   90.00
_cell.angle_beta   90.00
_cell.angle_gamma   90.00
#
_symmetry.space_group_name_H-M   'P 1'
#
loop_
_entity.id
_entity.type
_entity.pdbx_description
1 polymer ?
#
loop_
_entity_poly.entity_id
_entity_poly.type
_entity_poly.pdbx_seq_one_letter_code
_entity_poly.pdbx_strand_id
1 'polypeptide(L)'
;MCIKEEMWDQGADFMIKTGVKGRRSLDTSSTTSGTSEEGATKKKSRKSLTGEEALKKRLWTIYKAVYDYQFDGRSLINIFITLPSKKDYPDYYQVISEPIDMTIIGNKIQQNKVRLSD
;
A
#
# COMPACT_ATOMS: atom_id res chain seq x y z
N MET A 1 -15.89 -14.19 25.65
CA MET A 1 -15.31 -15.05 24.61
C MET A 1 -14.13 -14.31 24.00
N CYS A 2 -12.94 -14.50 24.57
CA CYS A 2 -11.70 -13.93 24.05
C CYS A 2 -11.29 -14.76 22.85
N ILE A 3 -11.37 -14.19 21.64
CA ILE A 3 -10.71 -14.77 20.48
C ILE A 3 -9.22 -14.63 20.78
N LYS A 4 -8.59 -15.78 21.07
CA LYS A 4 -7.19 -15.92 21.42
C LYS A 4 -6.32 -15.17 20.41
N GLU A 5 -5.41 -14.36 20.93
CA GLU A 5 -4.37 -13.59 20.22
C GLU A 5 -3.39 -14.46 19.40
N GLU A 6 -3.58 -15.77 19.34
CA GLU A 6 -2.61 -16.76 18.84
C GLU A 6 -2.56 -16.92 17.31
N MET A 7 -3.42 -16.23 16.56
CA MET A 7 -3.56 -16.45 15.10
C MET A 7 -2.99 -15.33 14.23
N TRP A 8 -2.55 -14.21 14.82
CA TRP A 8 -1.95 -13.09 14.08
C TRP A 8 -0.41 -13.10 14.07
N ASP A 9 0.24 -13.87 14.96
CA ASP A 9 1.71 -13.93 15.03
C ASP A 9 2.33 -14.87 13.98
N GLN A 10 1.61 -15.91 13.55
CA GLN A 10 2.14 -16.89 12.60
C GLN A 10 2.24 -16.36 11.16
N GLY A 11 1.53 -15.27 10.84
CA GLY A 11 1.58 -14.64 9.51
C GLY A 11 2.75 -13.66 9.33
N ALA A 12 3.21 -13.02 10.42
CA ALA A 12 4.27 -12.02 10.36
C ALA A 12 5.66 -12.64 10.15
N ASP A 13 5.91 -13.81 10.72
CA ASP A 13 7.20 -14.52 10.62
C ASP A 13 7.52 -15.03 9.20
N PHE A 14 6.49 -15.37 8.42
CA PHE A 14 6.69 -15.75 7.01
C PHE A 14 7.18 -14.58 6.16
N MET A 15 6.76 -13.34 6.49
CA MET A 15 7.07 -12.14 5.72
C MET A 15 8.47 -11.55 6.01
N ILE A 16 9.11 -11.92 7.12
CA ILE A 16 10.46 -11.40 7.48
C ILE A 16 11.58 -12.33 6.98
N LYS A 17 11.28 -13.61 6.73
CA LYS A 17 12.31 -14.63 6.42
C LYS A 17 12.83 -14.61 4.97
N THR A 18 12.18 -13.87 4.06
CA THR A 18 12.66 -13.68 2.68
C THR A 18 13.34 -12.32 2.52
N GLY A 19 14.38 -12.07 3.31
CA GLY A 19 15.37 -11.03 3.01
C GLY A 19 16.49 -11.59 2.11
N VAL A 20 17.05 -10.71 1.26
CA VAL A 20 18.30 -10.86 0.47
C VAL A 20 18.14 -11.33 -0.99
N LYS A 21 18.11 -10.36 -1.93
CA LYS A 21 19.31 -9.95 -2.71
C LYS A 21 18.99 -8.82 -3.70
N GLY A 22 19.64 -7.68 -3.50
CA GLY A 22 19.70 -6.61 -4.49
C GLY A 22 20.31 -7.11 -5.80
N ARG A 23 19.71 -6.71 -6.92
CA ARG A 23 20.32 -6.86 -8.25
C ARG A 23 20.95 -5.54 -8.65
N ARG A 24 22.27 -5.58 -8.76
CA ARG A 24 23.11 -4.56 -9.40
C ARG A 24 22.71 -4.45 -10.88
N SER A 25 22.69 -3.20 -11.34
CA SER A 25 22.61 -2.80 -12.74
C SER A 25 23.72 -3.49 -13.54
N LEU A 26 23.37 -4.11 -14.67
CA LEU A 26 24.32 -4.57 -15.68
C LEU A 26 24.06 -3.74 -16.93
N ASP A 27 24.95 -2.80 -17.20
CA ASP A 27 25.04 -2.13 -18.48
C ASP A 27 25.62 -3.11 -19.51
N THR A 28 24.97 -3.23 -20.65
CA THR A 28 25.55 -3.83 -21.84
C THR A 28 25.39 -2.81 -22.96
N SER A 29 26.50 -2.16 -23.27
CA SER A 29 26.69 -1.27 -24.39
C SER A 29 26.43 -1.99 -25.71
N SER A 30 25.42 -1.54 -26.46
CA SER A 30 25.28 -1.85 -27.88
C SER A 30 25.17 -0.55 -28.66
N THR A 31 26.29 -0.24 -29.29
CA THR A 31 26.55 0.80 -30.28
C THR A 31 25.51 0.78 -31.40
N THR A 32 24.75 1.86 -31.56
CA THR A 32 24.16 2.24 -32.84
C THR A 32 24.30 3.75 -33.02
N SER A 33 25.07 4.11 -34.04
CA SER A 33 25.33 5.44 -34.58
C SER A 33 24.07 6.11 -35.12
N GLY A 34 23.85 7.39 -34.78
CA GLY A 34 22.81 8.22 -35.38
C GLY A 34 22.66 9.62 -34.76
N THR A 35 23.39 10.58 -35.33
CA THR A 35 23.02 11.99 -35.59
C THR A 35 22.59 12.93 -34.44
N SER A 36 23.51 13.83 -34.11
CA SER A 36 23.41 15.28 -33.87
C SER A 36 22.24 15.94 -33.10
N GLU A 37 22.68 16.80 -32.16
CA GLU A 37 22.08 18.05 -31.65
C GLU A 37 21.41 18.05 -30.26
N GLU A 38 22.30 18.28 -29.27
CA GLU A 38 22.22 19.21 -28.14
C GLU A 38 20.86 19.83 -27.77
N GLY A 39 20.38 19.57 -26.55
CA GLY A 39 19.20 20.27 -26.01
C GLY A 39 18.77 19.89 -24.59
N ALA A 40 19.60 20.21 -23.60
CA ALA A 40 19.25 20.42 -22.19
C ALA A 40 18.44 19.33 -21.45
N THR A 41 19.15 18.39 -20.82
CA THR A 41 18.58 17.62 -19.70
C THR A 41 18.36 18.56 -18.51
N LYS A 42 17.13 19.08 -18.38
CA LYS A 42 16.66 19.72 -17.14
C LYS A 42 16.81 18.69 -16.02
N LYS A 43 17.91 18.78 -15.26
CA LYS A 43 18.05 18.19 -13.93
C LYS A 43 16.89 18.72 -13.11
N LYS A 44 15.79 17.94 -13.05
CA LYS A 44 14.68 18.21 -12.14
C LYS A 44 15.28 18.26 -10.75
N SER A 45 15.42 19.47 -10.22
CA SER A 45 15.72 19.74 -8.82
C SER A 45 14.86 18.81 -8.00
N ARG A 46 15.50 17.88 -7.27
CA ARG A 46 14.79 16.98 -6.36
C ARG A 46 14.26 17.87 -5.23
N LYS A 47 13.05 18.37 -5.41
CA LYS A 47 12.30 19.01 -4.32
C LYS A 47 12.27 17.98 -3.20
N SER A 48 12.89 18.29 -2.05
CA SER A 48 12.82 17.39 -0.90
C SER A 48 11.35 17.30 -0.50
N LEU A 49 10.80 16.09 -0.52
CA LEU A 49 9.47 15.84 0.00
C LEU A 49 9.46 16.16 1.49
N THR A 50 8.39 16.79 1.98
CA THR A 50 8.21 16.96 3.42
C THR A 50 8.04 15.59 4.08
N GLY A 51 8.28 15.49 5.40
CA GLY A 51 8.07 14.23 6.13
C GLY A 51 6.63 13.72 6.00
N GLU A 52 5.67 14.64 5.95
CA GLU A 52 4.25 14.37 5.74
C GLU A 52 3.96 13.76 4.36
N GLU A 53 4.53 14.35 3.30
CA GLU A 53 4.39 13.84 1.93
C GLU A 53 5.02 12.45 1.78
N ALA A 54 6.16 12.22 2.43
CA ALA A 54 6.83 10.93 2.44
C ALA A 54 5.99 9.86 3.16
N LEU A 55 5.39 10.20 4.31
CA LEU A 55 4.48 9.31 5.04
C LEU A 55 3.23 8.99 4.21
N LYS A 56 2.57 10.00 3.65
CA LYS A 56 1.39 9.84 2.80
C LYS A 56 1.69 8.91 1.62
N LYS A 57 2.85 9.08 0.98
CA LYS A 57 3.29 8.20 -0.11
C LYS A 57 3.47 6.75 0.36
N ARG A 58 4.10 6.54 1.51
CA ARG A 58 4.30 5.20 2.09
C ARG A 58 2.97 4.53 2.43
N LEU A 59 2.05 5.25 3.08
CA LEU A 59 0.70 4.77 3.40
C LEU A 59 -0.06 4.39 2.13
N TRP A 60 0.01 5.22 1.09
CA TRP A 60 -0.64 4.95 -0.19
C TRP A 60 -0.07 3.71 -0.89
N THR A 61 1.26 3.50 -0.80
CA THR A 61 1.89 2.28 -1.34
C THR A 61 1.35 1.02 -0.64
N ILE A 62 1.20 1.04 0.68
CA ILE A 62 0.64 -0.10 1.44
C ILE A 62 -0.82 -0.31 1.07
N TYR A 63 -1.62 0.77 1.05
CA TYR A 63 -3.02 0.72 0.64
C TYR A 63 -3.19 0.05 -0.73
N LYS A 64 -2.40 0.47 -1.72
CA LYS A 64 -2.44 -0.08 -3.07
C LYS A 64 -1.99 -1.54 -3.11
N ALA A 65 -0.94 -1.90 -2.37
CA ALA A 65 -0.46 -3.28 -2.32
C ALA A 65 -1.55 -4.24 -1.81
N VAL A 66 -2.32 -3.82 -0.80
CA VAL A 66 -3.47 -4.57 -0.30
C VAL A 66 -4.62 -4.59 -1.30
N TYR A 67 -4.92 -3.45 -1.95
CA TYR A 67 -6.01 -3.33 -2.91
C TYR A 67 -5.81 -4.19 -4.17
N ASP A 68 -4.58 -4.22 -4.69
CA ASP A 68 -4.24 -4.93 -5.92
C ASP A 68 -3.89 -6.41 -5.69
N TYR A 69 -3.86 -6.87 -4.43
CA TYR A 69 -3.49 -8.23 -4.08
C TYR A 69 -4.53 -9.23 -4.58
N GLN A 70 -4.05 -10.24 -5.30
CA GLN A 70 -4.84 -11.31 -5.86
C GLN A 70 -4.21 -12.66 -5.50
N PHE A 71 -5.06 -13.60 -5.13
CA PHE A 71 -4.68 -14.98 -4.87
C PHE A 71 -5.51 -15.89 -5.78
N ASP A 72 -4.85 -16.72 -6.58
CA ASP A 72 -5.50 -17.65 -7.50
C ASP A 72 -6.53 -16.98 -8.45
N GLY A 73 -6.17 -15.82 -8.99
CA GLY A 73 -7.03 -15.03 -9.88
C GLY A 73 -8.23 -14.36 -9.19
N ARG A 74 -8.30 -14.39 -7.85
CA ARG A 74 -9.36 -13.78 -7.06
C ARG A 74 -8.82 -12.62 -6.22
N SER A 75 -9.47 -11.48 -6.32
CA SER A 75 -9.22 -10.34 -5.44
C SER A 75 -9.85 -10.57 -4.07
N LEU A 76 -9.02 -10.73 -3.05
CA LEU A 76 -9.50 -10.90 -1.67
C LEU A 76 -10.10 -9.62 -1.09
N ILE A 77 -9.80 -8.48 -1.72
CA ILE A 77 -10.21 -7.16 -1.21
C ILE A 77 -11.72 -6.90 -1.32
N ASN A 78 -12.43 -7.60 -2.20
CA ASN A 78 -13.80 -7.25 -2.59
C ASN A 78 -14.77 -7.07 -1.41
N ILE A 79 -14.65 -7.91 -0.38
CA ILE A 79 -15.51 -7.84 0.82
C ILE A 79 -15.19 -6.67 1.76
N PHE A 80 -14.05 -6.01 1.56
CA PHE A 80 -13.56 -4.89 2.38
C PHE A 80 -13.64 -3.54 1.65
N ILE A 81 -14.08 -3.49 0.38
CA ILE A 81 -14.15 -2.23 -0.38
C ILE A 81 -15.22 -1.29 0.19
N THR A 82 -16.40 -1.84 0.50
CA THR A 82 -17.55 -1.10 1.01
C THR A 82 -18.16 -1.83 2.19
N LEU A 83 -18.56 -1.09 3.22
CA LEU A 83 -19.32 -1.65 4.31
C LEU A 83 -20.67 -2.26 3.86
N PRO A 84 -21.15 -3.32 4.53
CA PRO A 84 -22.50 -3.83 4.33
C PRO A 84 -23.57 -2.76 4.58
N SER A 85 -24.76 -2.90 3.98
CA SER A 85 -25.88 -1.99 4.25
C SER A 85 -26.37 -2.15 5.70
N LYS A 86 -26.44 -1.04 6.45
CA LYS A 86 -26.95 -1.02 7.84
C LYS A 86 -28.37 -1.58 7.99
N LYS A 87 -29.19 -1.48 6.95
CA LYS A 87 -30.58 -1.96 6.96
C LYS A 87 -30.64 -3.47 6.79
N ASP A 88 -29.78 -4.01 5.93
CA ASP A 88 -29.81 -5.41 5.54
C ASP A 88 -28.98 -6.29 6.50
N TYR A 89 -28.00 -5.68 7.18
CA TYR A 89 -27.11 -6.36 8.15
C TYR A 89 -27.07 -5.62 9.49
N PRO A 90 -28.18 -5.52 10.23
CA PRO A 90 -28.22 -4.79 11.50
C PRO A 90 -27.40 -5.45 12.62
N ASP A 91 -27.18 -6.76 12.56
CA ASP A 91 -26.38 -7.56 13.48
C ASP A 91 -24.87 -7.29 13.34
N TYR A 92 -24.39 -7.06 12.11
CA TYR A 92 -23.00 -6.66 11.83
C TYR A 92 -22.59 -5.43 12.66
N TYR A 93 -23.47 -4.43 12.74
CA TYR A 93 -23.23 -3.17 13.45
C TYR A 93 -23.49 -3.26 14.96
N GLN A 94 -24.05 -4.36 15.47
CA GLN A 94 -24.18 -4.61 16.90
C GLN A 94 -22.88 -5.15 17.49
N VAL A 95 -22.16 -5.98 16.72
CA VAL A 95 -20.91 -6.61 17.16
C VAL A 95 -19.71 -5.71 16.88
N ILE A 96 -19.69 -5.03 15.74
CA ILE A 96 -18.56 -4.18 15.33
C ILE A 96 -18.91 -2.72 15.59
N SER A 97 -18.34 -2.16 16.66
CA SER A 97 -18.60 -0.79 17.11
C SER A 97 -18.07 0.29 16.17
N GLU A 98 -16.93 0.04 15.52
CA GLU A 98 -16.28 0.98 14.60
C GLU A 98 -16.07 0.36 13.21
N PRO A 99 -17.14 0.27 12.39
CA PRO A 99 -17.04 -0.23 11.02
C PRO A 99 -16.08 0.60 10.18
N ILE A 100 -15.20 -0.06 9.44
CA ILE A 100 -14.26 0.55 8.50
C ILE A 100 -14.22 -0.21 7.19
N ASP A 101 -14.10 0.50 6.07
CA ASP A 101 -13.86 -0.06 4.74
C ASP A 101 -12.64 0.60 4.08
N MET A 102 -12.22 0.05 2.94
CA MET A 102 -11.09 0.58 2.18
C MET A 102 -11.34 2.02 1.70
N THR A 103 -12.59 2.40 1.43
CA THR A 103 -12.93 3.77 1.02
C THR A 103 -12.65 4.77 2.14
N ILE A 104 -13.02 4.43 3.38
CA ILE A 104 -12.73 5.23 4.58
C ILE A 104 -11.20 5.33 4.80
N ILE A 105 -10.46 4.23 4.66
CA ILE A 105 -9.00 4.22 4.80
C ILE A 105 -8.35 5.13 3.75
N GLY A 106 -8.74 4.99 2.47
CA GLY A 106 -8.23 5.83 1.38
C GLY A 106 -8.48 7.32 1.65
N ASN A 107 -9.69 7.68 2.09
CA ASN A 107 -10.03 9.05 2.45
C ASN A 107 -9.21 9.57 3.64
N LYS A 108 -8.96 8.76 4.67
CA LYS A 108 -8.12 9.14 5.81
C LYS A 108 -6.67 9.40 5.39
N ILE A 109 -6.11 8.60 4.48
CA ILE A 109 -4.76 8.82 3.93
C ILE A 109 -4.72 10.13 3.12
N GLN A 110 -5.73 10.40 2.30
CA GLN A 110 -5.78 11.64 1.52
C GLN A 110 -5.86 12.89 2.39
N GLN A 111 -6.64 12.84 3.46
CA GLN A 111 -6.81 13.91 4.45
C GLN A 111 -5.66 14.01 5.46
N ASN A 112 -4.63 13.16 5.35
CA ASN A 112 -3.54 13.05 6.31
C ASN A 112 -4.00 12.89 7.78
N LYS A 113 -5.08 12.11 7.98
CA LYS A 113 -5.66 11.83 9.30
C LYS A 113 -5.20 10.52 9.91
N VAL A 114 -4.41 9.74 9.17
CA VAL A 114 -3.81 8.51 9.70
C VAL A 114 -2.61 8.91 10.55
N ARG A 115 -2.71 8.70 11.86
CA ARG A 115 -1.60 8.89 12.80
C ARG A 115 -0.94 7.54 13.02
N LEU A 116 0.39 7.50 13.03
CA LEU A 116 1.12 6.42 13.67
C LEU A 116 1.05 6.73 15.16
N SER A 117 0.45 5.86 15.96
CA SER A 117 0.57 5.98 17.42
C SER A 117 2.05 5.81 17.78
N ASP A 118 2.58 6.75 18.58
CA ASP A 118 3.96 6.72 19.11
C ASP A 118 4.22 5.54 20.06
#